data_AF-A0A4Y2GH78-F1
#
_entry.id   AF-A0A4Y2GH78-F1
#
_cell.length_a   1.000
_cell.length_b   1.000
_cell.length_c   1.000
_cell.angle_alpha   90.00
_cell.angle_beta   90.00
_cell.angle_gamma   90.00
#
_symmetry.space_group_name_H-M   'P 1'
#
loop_
_entity.id
_entity.type
_entity.pdbx_description
1 polymer ?
#
loop_
_entity_poly.entity_id
_entity_poly.type
_entity_poly.pdbx_seq_one_letter_code
_entity_poly.pdbx_strand_id
1 'polypeptide(L)'
;MGTPKDIHSDNGTTFIGAKRKFGYLFKLVSKINLDENVRFFLSHVGVEWHTIPPLSPHFGGLWEAGVKSVKFHLKRVIGNTNLTFEELSALLIQIEAVLNSRPLIKLDDNDVDSLNVLTPSHFLIGDVITSLPEIVEEAKLSLKGRWDIVQKMKLNFWKR
;
A
#
# COMPACT_ATOMS: atom_id res chain seq x y z
N MET A 1 -11.73 -3.11 -3.73
CA MET A 1 -11.29 -1.85 -3.09
C MET A 1 -12.49 -0.93 -2.95
N GLY A 2 -12.62 -0.21 -1.84
CA GLY A 2 -13.71 0.74 -1.58
C GLY A 2 -13.26 2.20 -1.72
N THR A 3 -14.22 3.12 -1.77
CA THR A 3 -13.98 4.58 -1.76
C THR A 3 -13.85 5.06 -0.30
N PRO A 4 -12.76 5.73 0.09
CA PRO A 4 -12.62 6.23 1.46
C PRO A 4 -13.63 7.34 1.72
N LYS A 5 -14.17 7.42 2.95
CA LYS A 5 -14.98 8.56 3.37
C LYS A 5 -14.11 9.76 3.76
N ASP A 6 -12.95 9.49 4.36
CA ASP A 6 -12.05 10.52 4.89
C ASP A 6 -10.63 10.32 4.36
N ILE A 7 -9.97 11.41 3.97
CA ILE A 7 -8.56 11.46 3.58
C ILE A 7 -7.86 12.43 4.53
N HIS A 8 -6.80 11.96 5.19
CA HIS A 8 -5.94 12.80 6.03
C HIS A 8 -4.57 12.96 5.36
N SER A 9 -4.06 14.20 5.33
CA SER A 9 -2.71 14.48 4.81
C SER A 9 -1.99 15.55 5.62
N ASP A 10 -0.67 15.66 5.43
CA ASP A 10 0.09 16.82 5.88
C ASP A 10 -0.19 18.08 5.04
N ASN A 11 0.42 19.20 5.44
CA ASN A 11 0.31 20.50 4.76
C ASN A 11 1.29 20.68 3.59
N GLY A 12 1.85 19.59 3.08
CA GLY A 12 2.70 19.59 1.90
C GLY A 12 2.01 20.22 0.71
N THR A 13 2.73 21.05 -0.04
CA THR A 13 2.18 21.86 -1.14
C THR A 13 1.48 21.02 -2.20
N THR A 14 1.99 19.81 -2.47
CA THR A 14 1.36 18.83 -3.35
C THR A 14 -0.02 18.40 -2.86
N PHE A 15 -0.17 18.09 -1.57
CA PHE A 15 -1.45 17.68 -0.99
C PHE A 15 -2.44 18.83 -0.90
N ILE A 16 -1.99 20.05 -0.56
CA ILE A 16 -2.82 21.26 -0.62
C ILE A 16 -3.32 21.51 -2.04
N GLY A 17 -2.44 21.34 -3.03
CA GLY A 17 -2.80 21.42 -4.45
C GLY A 17 -3.85 20.38 -4.85
N ALA A 18 -3.66 19.13 -4.44
CA ALA A 18 -4.58 18.03 -4.71
C ALA A 18 -5.96 18.26 -4.05
N LYS A 19 -6.01 18.62 -2.77
CA LYS A 19 -7.25 18.98 -2.04
C LYS A 19 -8.03 20.08 -2.76
N ARG A 20 -7.34 21.12 -3.23
CA ARG A 20 -7.97 22.20 -3.99
C ARG A 20 -8.53 21.72 -5.34
N LYS A 21 -7.78 20.92 -6.11
CA LYS A 21 -8.25 20.32 -7.37
C LYS A 21 -9.47 19.42 -7.13
N PHE A 22 -9.44 18.63 -6.06
CA PHE A 22 -10.56 17.79 -5.64
C PHE A 22 -11.82 18.61 -5.37
N GLY A 23 -11.68 19.71 -4.62
CA GLY A 23 -12.79 20.65 -4.38
C GLY A 23 -13.33 21.31 -5.65
N TYR A 24 -12.48 21.63 -6.64
CA TYR A 24 -12.94 22.14 -7.93
C TYR A 24 -13.72 21.10 -8.73
N LEU A 25 -13.24 19.86 -8.77
CA LEU A 25 -13.93 18.74 -9.42
C LEU A 25 -15.33 18.54 -8.84
N PHE A 26 -15.46 18.52 -7.51
CA PHE A 26 -16.76 18.36 -6.85
C PHE A 26 -17.74 19.50 -7.20
N LYS A 27 -17.25 20.74 -7.20
CA LYS A 27 -18.05 21.92 -7.59
C LYS A 27 -18.46 21.89 -9.06
N LEU A 28 -17.56 21.47 -9.94
CA LEU A 28 -17.82 21.36 -11.38
C LEU A 28 -18.91 20.31 -11.63
N VAL A 29 -18.74 19.11 -11.07
CA VAL A 29 -19.70 18.01 -11.15
C VAL A 29 -21.08 18.44 -10.65
N SER A 30 -21.12 19.18 -9.53
CA SER A 30 -22.38 19.66 -8.95
C SER A 30 -23.13 20.67 -9.84
N LYS A 31 -22.44 21.32 -10.78
CA LYS A 31 -22.99 22.33 -11.70
C LYS A 31 -23.32 21.80 -13.09
N ILE A 32 -22.75 20.67 -13.48
CA ILE A 32 -23.06 20.05 -14.78
C ILE A 32 -24.41 19.35 -14.65
N ASN A 33 -25.25 19.48 -15.68
CA ASN A 33 -26.46 18.68 -15.81
C ASN A 33 -26.06 17.25 -16.20
N LEU A 34 -25.56 16.51 -15.22
CA LEU A 34 -25.14 15.12 -15.36
C LEU A 34 -26.35 14.20 -15.31
N ASP A 35 -26.25 13.07 -16.00
CA ASP A 35 -27.13 11.93 -15.81
C ASP A 35 -27.27 11.62 -14.31
N GLU A 36 -28.49 11.30 -13.87
CA GLU A 36 -28.78 11.09 -12.45
C GLU A 36 -27.90 10.00 -11.83
N ASN A 37 -27.48 8.97 -12.58
CA ASN A 37 -26.60 7.93 -12.07
C ASN A 37 -25.18 8.44 -11.83
N VAL A 38 -24.68 9.31 -12.71
CA VAL A 38 -23.36 9.95 -12.56
C VAL A 38 -23.38 10.92 -11.38
N ARG A 39 -24.48 11.67 -11.24
CA ARG A 39 -24.67 12.59 -10.12
C ARG A 39 -24.80 11.83 -8.79
N PHE A 40 -25.54 10.72 -8.77
CA PHE A 40 -25.69 9.83 -7.62
C PHE A 40 -24.36 9.19 -7.21
N PHE A 41 -23.60 8.65 -8.17
CA PHE A 41 -22.28 8.09 -7.90
C PHE A 41 -21.36 9.14 -7.30
N LEU A 42 -21.29 10.34 -7.90
CA LEU A 42 -20.39 11.40 -7.45
C LEU A 42 -20.85 12.10 -6.17
N SER A 43 -22.16 12.17 -5.88
CA SER A 43 -22.66 12.68 -4.60
C SER A 43 -22.38 11.70 -3.45
N HIS A 44 -22.29 10.40 -3.74
CA HIS A 44 -21.86 9.38 -2.78
C HIS A 44 -20.33 9.31 -2.63
N VAL A 45 -19.56 9.97 -3.51
CA VAL A 45 -18.14 10.28 -3.29
C VAL A 45 -18.05 11.47 -2.34
N GLY A 46 -18.60 11.31 -1.13
CA GLY A 46 -18.52 12.26 -0.02
C GLY A 46 -17.17 12.19 0.69
N VAL A 47 -16.09 12.25 -0.08
CA VAL A 47 -14.72 12.16 0.44
C VAL A 47 -14.37 13.49 1.11
N GLU A 48 -14.22 13.49 2.43
CA GLU A 48 -13.75 14.64 3.19
C GLU A 48 -12.23 14.63 3.29
N TRP A 49 -11.58 15.72 2.84
CA TRP A 49 -10.13 15.85 2.93
C TRP A 49 -9.72 16.75 4.09
N HIS A 50 -9.12 16.14 5.11
CA HIS A 50 -8.58 16.77 6.30
C HIS A 50 -7.07 17.00 6.18
N THR A 51 -6.61 18.20 6.55
CA THR A 51 -5.19 18.54 6.63
C THR A 51 -4.82 18.67 8.10
N ILE A 52 -3.74 18.01 8.53
CA ILE A 52 -3.35 18.05 9.95
C ILE A 52 -3.03 19.49 10.39
N PRO A 53 -3.24 19.81 11.68
CA PRO A 53 -2.80 21.09 12.22
C PRO A 53 -1.29 21.29 11.98
N PRO A 54 -0.85 22.51 11.63
CA PRO A 54 0.57 22.81 11.53
C PRO A 54 1.30 22.42 12.82
N LEU A 55 2.52 21.90 12.69
CA LEU A 55 3.37 21.52 13.84
C LEU A 55 2.79 20.43 14.74
N SER A 56 1.90 19.57 14.23
CA SER A 56 1.35 18.43 14.98
C SER A 56 1.87 17.08 14.44
N PRO A 57 3.16 16.74 14.68
CA PRO A 57 3.79 15.53 14.14
C PRO A 57 3.13 14.23 14.62
N HIS A 58 2.46 14.26 15.79
CA HIS A 58 1.72 13.10 16.29
C HIS A 58 0.59 12.66 15.38
N PHE A 59 -0.06 13.57 14.65
CA PHE A 59 -1.12 13.19 13.71
C PHE A 59 -0.57 12.38 12.54
N GLY A 60 0.70 12.56 12.18
CA GLY A 60 1.33 11.85 11.05
C GLY A 60 2.07 10.57 11.36
N GLY A 61 2.24 10.24 12.64
CA GLY A 61 3.08 9.12 13.05
C GLY A 61 2.71 7.78 12.42
N LEU A 62 1.42 7.51 12.19
CA LEU A 62 0.97 6.22 11.65
C LEU A 62 1.38 6.01 10.18
N TRP A 63 1.10 6.98 9.30
CA TRP A 63 1.53 6.84 7.90
C TRP A 63 3.02 7.04 7.73
N GLU A 64 3.67 7.86 8.57
CA GLU A 64 5.12 7.98 8.59
C GLU A 64 5.80 6.67 8.97
N ALA A 65 5.25 5.95 9.96
CA ALA A 65 5.70 4.61 10.30
C ALA A 65 5.54 3.63 9.12
N GLY A 66 4.40 3.67 8.42
CA GLY A 66 4.18 2.89 7.20
C GLY A 66 5.20 3.19 6.11
N VAL A 67 5.43 4.47 5.81
CA VAL A 67 6.45 4.93 4.84
C VAL A 67 7.86 4.49 5.27
N LYS A 68 8.16 4.55 6.57
CA LYS A 68 9.44 4.10 7.12
C LYS A 68 9.62 2.59 6.93
N SER A 69 8.60 1.78 7.18
CA SER A 69 8.64 0.33 6.94
C SER A 69 8.87 -0.02 5.47
N VAL A 70 8.16 0.63 4.54
CA VAL A 70 8.38 0.45 3.09
C VAL A 70 9.82 0.79 2.71
N LYS A 71 10.30 1.97 3.10
CA LYS A 71 11.68 2.40 2.81
C LYS A 71 12.73 1.48 3.41
N PHE A 72 12.47 0.96 4.61
CA PHE A 72 13.36 0.03 5.29
C PHE A 72 13.54 -1.25 4.48
N HIS A 73 12.45 -1.88 4.03
CA HIS A 73 12.54 -3.08 3.20
C HIS A 73 13.12 -2.77 1.81
N LEU A 74 12.71 -1.66 1.20
CA LEU A 74 13.22 -1.26 -0.11
C LEU A 74 14.74 -1.11 -0.13
N LYS A 75 15.31 -0.39 0.86
CA LYS A 75 16.77 -0.21 0.97
C LYS A 75 17.51 -1.54 1.15
N ARG A 76 16.93 -2.45 1.94
CA ARG A 76 17.51 -3.78 2.21
C ARG A 76 17.54 -4.65 0.97
N VAL A 77 16.51 -4.55 0.14
CA VAL A 77 16.33 -5.42 -1.02
C VAL A 77 17.07 -4.89 -2.25
N ILE A 78 17.03 -3.58 -2.52
CA ILE A 78 17.69 -2.97 -3.70
C ILE A 78 19.21 -2.99 -3.57
N GLY A 79 19.75 -2.73 -2.37
CA GLY A 79 21.19 -2.53 -2.18
C GLY A 79 21.73 -1.41 -3.07
N ASN A 80 22.77 -1.71 -3.85
CA ASN A 80 23.40 -0.77 -4.79
C ASN A 80 22.92 -0.96 -6.25
N THR A 81 21.82 -1.68 -6.47
CA THR A 81 21.36 -2.04 -7.82
C THR A 81 20.45 -0.94 -8.39
N ASN A 82 20.66 -0.56 -9.65
CA ASN A 82 19.73 0.32 -10.36
C ASN A 82 18.59 -0.50 -10.98
N LEU A 83 17.35 -0.16 -10.62
CA LEU A 83 16.15 -0.81 -11.13
C LEU A 83 15.48 0.05 -12.21
N THR A 84 14.89 -0.63 -13.20
CA THR A 84 13.91 -0.02 -14.11
C THR A 84 12.62 0.29 -13.38
N PHE A 85 11.74 1.07 -14.02
CA PHE A 85 10.43 1.39 -13.47
C PHE A 85 9.60 0.13 -13.18
N GLU A 86 9.60 -0.82 -14.11
CA GLU A 86 8.88 -2.08 -14.03
C GLU A 86 9.41 -2.95 -12.88
N GLU A 87 10.73 -3.05 -12.73
CA GLU A 87 11.36 -3.80 -11.64
C GLU A 87 11.09 -3.17 -10.27
N LEU A 88 11.17 -1.83 -10.17
CA LEU A 88 10.86 -1.13 -8.94
C LEU A 88 9.38 -1.31 -8.56
N SER A 89 8.49 -1.24 -9.55
CA SER A 89 7.05 -1.45 -9.35
C SER A 89 6.76 -2.88 -8.88
N ALA A 90 7.36 -3.88 -9.53
CA ALA A 90 7.22 -5.28 -9.14
C ALA A 90 7.77 -5.55 -7.73
N LEU A 91 8.88 -4.89 -7.35
CA LEU A 91 9.44 -4.99 -6.01
C LEU A 91 8.52 -4.32 -4.96
N LEU A 92 7.96 -3.15 -5.27
CA LEU A 92 7.04 -2.46 -4.36
C LEU A 92 5.77 -3.28 -4.09
N ILE A 93 5.20 -3.92 -5.11
CA ILE A 93 4.05 -4.83 -4.96
C ILE A 93 4.38 -5.97 -3.99
N GLN A 94 5.59 -6.52 -4.06
CA GLN A 94 6.01 -7.59 -3.16
C GLN A 94 6.21 -7.09 -1.72
N ILE A 95 6.80 -5.91 -1.55
CA ILE A 95 6.94 -5.28 -0.23
C ILE A 95 5.56 -4.99 0.37
N GLU A 96 4.62 -4.49 -0.44
CA GLU A 96 3.23 -4.29 -0.03
C GLU A 96 2.59 -5.60 0.45
N ALA A 97 2.69 -6.66 -0.34
CA ALA A 97 2.15 -7.97 0.01
C ALA A 97 2.69 -8.45 1.37
N VAL A 98 4.00 -8.31 1.61
CA VAL A 98 4.57 -8.70 2.90
C VAL A 98 4.06 -7.80 4.03
N LEU A 99 4.09 -6.49 3.85
CA LEU A 99 3.68 -5.56 4.91
C LEU A 99 2.21 -5.78 5.30
N ASN A 100 1.37 -6.20 4.35
CA ASN A 100 -0.03 -6.49 4.60
C ASN A 100 -0.30 -7.93 5.12
N SER A 101 0.61 -8.88 4.88
CA SER A 101 0.50 -10.26 5.38
C SER A 101 1.28 -10.50 6.68
N ARG A 102 1.97 -9.47 7.20
CA ARG A 102 2.73 -9.60 8.45
C ARG A 102 1.80 -9.94 9.64
N PRO A 103 2.14 -10.92 10.49
CA PRO A 103 1.39 -11.20 11.71
C PRO A 103 1.37 -10.00 12.67
N LEU A 104 0.20 -9.65 13.20
CA LEU A 104 0.02 -8.66 14.27
C LEU A 104 -0.17 -9.34 15.62
N ILE A 105 -1.07 -10.32 15.69
CA ILE A 105 -1.38 -11.09 16.90
C ILE A 105 -1.90 -12.47 16.51
N LYS A 106 -1.75 -13.47 17.38
CA LYS A 106 -2.43 -14.76 17.23
C LYS A 106 -3.93 -14.58 17.44
N LEU A 107 -4.75 -15.37 16.74
CA LEU A 107 -6.20 -15.33 16.91
C LEU A 107 -6.67 -16.19 18.09
N ASP A 108 -5.96 -17.26 18.40
CA ASP A 108 -6.20 -18.10 19.57
C ASP A 108 -4.90 -18.32 20.33
N ASP A 109 -4.88 -17.88 21.58
CA ASP A 109 -3.73 -18.05 22.47
C ASP A 109 -3.70 -19.44 23.12
N ASN A 110 -4.80 -20.20 23.07
CA ASN A 110 -4.91 -21.52 23.67
C ASN A 110 -4.56 -22.65 22.70
N ASP A 111 -4.60 -22.39 21.39
CA ASP A 111 -4.16 -23.34 20.37
C ASP A 111 -2.70 -23.10 20.00
N VAL A 112 -1.82 -23.90 20.59
CA VAL A 112 -0.36 -23.82 20.42
C VAL A 112 0.06 -24.15 18.97
N ASP A 113 -0.73 -24.98 18.27
CA ASP A 113 -0.45 -25.45 16.92
C ASP A 113 -1.13 -24.61 15.82
N SER A 114 -2.06 -23.72 16.20
CA SER A 114 -2.72 -22.83 15.26
C SER A 114 -1.74 -21.81 14.65
N LEU A 115 -1.66 -21.83 13.32
CA LEU A 115 -0.95 -20.84 12.52
C LEU A 115 -1.83 -19.63 12.17
N ASN A 116 -3.05 -19.57 12.71
CA ASN A 116 -3.99 -18.50 12.39
C ASN A 116 -3.60 -17.22 13.13
N VAL A 117 -3.18 -16.23 12.34
CA VAL A 117 -2.72 -14.94 12.81
C VAL A 117 -3.54 -13.82 12.19
N LEU A 118 -3.85 -12.81 12.99
CA LEU A 118 -4.43 -11.57 12.50
C LEU A 118 -3.34 -10.77 11.80
N THR A 119 -3.60 -10.33 10.57
CA THR A 119 -2.69 -9.54 9.74
C THR A 119 -3.38 -8.25 9.30
N PRO A 120 -2.65 -7.23 8.83
CA PRO A 120 -3.28 -6.03 8.27
C PRO A 120 -4.27 -6.33 7.12
N SER A 121 -3.98 -7.33 6.29
CA SER A 121 -4.86 -7.69 5.18
C SER A 121 -6.25 -8.14 5.62
N HIS A 122 -6.38 -8.78 6.79
CA HIS A 122 -7.68 -9.14 7.34
C HIS A 122 -8.58 -7.91 7.51
N PHE A 123 -8.03 -6.76 7.88
CA PHE A 123 -8.79 -5.51 7.97
C PHE A 123 -9.12 -4.88 6.62
N LEU A 124 -8.29 -5.15 5.60
CA LEU A 124 -8.44 -4.53 4.26
C LEU A 124 -9.38 -5.33 3.34
N ILE A 125 -9.29 -6.66 3.38
CA ILE A 125 -9.99 -7.56 2.45
C ILE A 125 -10.75 -8.68 3.15
N GLY A 126 -10.65 -8.81 4.47
CA GLY A 126 -11.29 -9.89 5.24
C GLY A 126 -10.52 -11.21 5.23
N ASP A 127 -9.33 -11.25 4.63
CA ASP A 127 -8.55 -12.48 4.46
C ASP A 127 -7.03 -12.19 4.37
N VAL A 128 -6.22 -13.25 4.34
CA VAL A 128 -4.77 -13.19 4.15
C VAL A 128 -4.46 -12.90 2.69
N ILE A 129 -3.56 -11.93 2.42
CA ILE A 129 -2.95 -11.79 1.10
C ILE A 129 -1.92 -12.91 0.96
N THR A 130 -2.37 -14.08 0.52
CA THR A 130 -1.48 -15.19 0.19
C THR A 130 -0.95 -14.99 -1.23
N SER A 131 0.33 -14.63 -1.35
CA SER A 131 1.08 -15.07 -2.52
C SER A 131 1.63 -16.44 -2.19
N LEU A 132 1.31 -17.47 -2.99
CA LEU A 132 2.01 -18.75 -2.90
C LEU A 132 3.53 -18.47 -2.95
N PRO A 133 4.34 -18.99 -2.02
CA PRO A 133 5.77 -18.95 -2.19
C PRO A 133 6.10 -19.76 -3.43
N GLU A 134 6.35 -19.10 -4.56
CA GLU A 134 6.97 -19.77 -5.70
C GLU A 134 8.27 -20.39 -5.22
N ILE A 135 8.32 -21.72 -5.26
CA ILE A 135 9.54 -22.49 -5.07
C ILE A 135 10.40 -22.17 -6.29
N VAL A 136 11.22 -21.13 -6.17
CA VAL A 136 12.19 -20.80 -7.21
C VAL A 136 13.35 -21.78 -7.05
N GLU A 137 13.25 -22.93 -7.71
CA GLU A 137 14.43 -23.73 -8.02
C GLU A 137 15.45 -22.81 -8.71
N GLU A 138 16.73 -22.91 -8.33
CA GLU A 138 17.84 -22.10 -8.83
C GLU A 138 18.07 -22.33 -10.33
N ALA A 139 17.17 -21.84 -11.18
CA ALA A 139 17.09 -22.23 -12.58
C ALA A 139 17.83 -21.23 -13.47
N LYS A 140 19.13 -21.52 -13.69
CA LYS A 140 20.01 -21.11 -14.82
C LYS A 140 19.58 -19.88 -15.65
N LEU A 141 20.40 -18.84 -15.52
CA LEU A 141 20.40 -17.53 -16.16
C LEU A 141 20.32 -17.56 -17.71
N SER A 142 19.26 -16.99 -18.29
CA SER A 142 19.27 -16.30 -19.60
C SER A 142 17.96 -15.55 -19.81
N LEU A 143 17.98 -14.23 -20.11
CA LEU A 143 16.85 -13.25 -20.17
C LEU A 143 15.94 -13.19 -18.90
N LYS A 144 15.69 -14.35 -18.28
CA LYS A 144 15.57 -14.67 -16.85
C LYS A 144 16.41 -13.83 -15.90
N GLY A 145 17.55 -13.25 -16.30
CA GLY A 145 18.47 -12.59 -15.38
C GLY A 145 17.86 -11.47 -14.53
N ARG A 146 16.91 -10.68 -15.05
CA ARG A 146 16.26 -9.57 -14.31
C ARG A 146 15.10 -10.05 -13.44
N TRP A 147 14.27 -10.96 -13.95
CA TRP A 147 13.26 -11.63 -13.13
C TRP A 147 13.91 -12.43 -11.99
N ASP A 148 15.04 -13.10 -12.26
CA ASP A 148 15.83 -13.81 -11.26
C ASP A 148 16.41 -12.85 -10.22
N ILE A 149 16.75 -11.61 -10.57
CA ILE A 149 17.15 -10.59 -9.59
C ILE A 149 15.98 -10.26 -8.67
N VAL A 150 14.78 -10.03 -9.22
CA VAL A 150 13.56 -9.75 -8.44
C VAL A 150 13.18 -10.96 -7.56
N GLN A 151 13.30 -12.18 -8.07
CA GLN A 151 13.03 -13.41 -7.31
C GLN A 151 14.12 -13.70 -6.26
N LYS A 152 15.39 -13.40 -6.53
CA LYS A 152 16.45 -13.46 -5.51
C LYS A 152 16.24 -12.41 -4.42
N MET A 153 15.81 -11.22 -4.80
CA MET A 153 15.41 -10.16 -3.89
C MET A 153 14.26 -10.62 -2.98
N LYS A 154 13.24 -11.29 -3.54
CA LYS A 154 12.15 -11.95 -2.81
C LYS A 154 12.67 -13.02 -1.85
N LEU A 155 13.50 -13.95 -2.31
CA LEU A 155 14.03 -15.03 -1.46
C LEU A 155 14.90 -14.49 -0.31
N ASN A 156 15.75 -13.50 -0.59
CA ASN A 156 16.56 -12.85 0.43
C ASN A 156 15.73 -12.07 1.44
N PHE A 157 14.59 -11.54 1.01
CA PHE A 157 13.61 -10.93 1.90
C PHE A 157 13.02 -11.97 2.88
N TRP A 158 12.65 -13.16 2.42
CA TRP A 158 12.01 -14.18 3.28
C TRP A 158 12.97 -14.94 4.20
N LYS A 159 14.26 -15.04 3.87
CA LYS A 159 15.26 -15.76 4.67
C LYS A 159 15.80 -14.96 5.88
N ARG A 160 15.40 -13.70 6.08
CA ARG A 160 16.03 -12.79 7.05
C ARG A 160 15.06 -11.93 7.83
#